data_AF-A0A3A5QMA8-F1
#
_entry.id   AF-A0A3A5QMA8-F1
#
_cell.length_a   1.000
_cell.length_b   1.000
_cell.length_c   1.000
_cell.angle_alpha   90.00
_cell.angle_beta   90.00
_cell.angle_gamma   90.00
#
_symmetry.space_group_name_H-M   'P 1'
#
loop_
_entity.id
_entity.type
_entity.pdbx_description
1 polymer ?
#
loop_
_entity_poly.entity_id
_entity_poly.type
_entity_poly.pdbx_seq_one_letter_code
_entity_poly.pdbx_strand_id
1 'polypeptide(L)'
;MKKIQLTDSHKEKLFQIPLFRDLPLNIKESLLEKLDFVIYAANKKEIVVTQGTPCNKLFVLLEGKLRTDIIDGLGNEVMIEYIIAPRTFATPHLFNSNNTLPATFTALEDSVILMATKDSTFKVISQDPQVLHNFLCIAGNCNICTVSRLKPLSRKTVRERFIVYLYEHKKKDSLVVDIMHTQSQLAEYLNVSRPALSKEINKMMKEGLVIMEGKRIEILDKTTLEKYL
;
A
#
# COMPACT_ATOMS: atom_id res chain seq x y z
N MET A 1 11.57 -1.97 -17.65
CA MET A 1 11.22 -0.59 -17.29
C MET A 1 12.16 0.35 -18.01
N LYS A 2 11.71 1.55 -18.39
CA LYS A 2 12.53 2.53 -19.11
C LYS A 2 13.10 3.57 -18.15
N LYS A 3 14.42 3.86 -18.23
CA LYS A 3 15.01 4.96 -17.47
C LYS A 3 14.48 6.31 -17.97
N ILE A 4 14.13 7.20 -17.05
CA ILE A 4 13.69 8.56 -17.35
C ILE A 4 14.41 9.57 -16.44
N GLN A 5 14.27 10.87 -16.75
CA GLN A 5 14.80 11.94 -15.91
C GLN A 5 13.84 12.29 -14.77
N LEU A 6 14.40 12.77 -13.65
CA LEU A 6 13.63 13.33 -12.56
C LEU A 6 13.08 14.72 -12.98
N THR A 7 11.79 14.96 -12.79
CA THR A 7 11.13 16.24 -13.07
C THR A 7 10.84 16.98 -11.76
N ASP A 8 10.47 18.26 -11.81
CA ASP A 8 10.12 19.00 -10.60
C ASP A 8 8.85 18.48 -9.92
N SER A 9 7.85 18.04 -10.71
CA SER A 9 6.68 17.32 -10.19
C SER A 9 7.07 16.05 -9.42
N HIS A 10 8.06 15.30 -9.91
CA HIS A 10 8.58 14.12 -9.18
C HIS A 10 9.27 14.51 -7.87
N LYS A 11 10.03 15.62 -7.84
CA LYS A 11 10.67 16.12 -6.61
C LYS A 11 9.64 16.52 -5.57
N GLU A 12 8.58 17.23 -5.96
CA GLU A 12 7.51 17.62 -5.05
C GLU A 12 6.87 16.40 -4.39
N LYS A 13 6.55 15.37 -5.18
CA LYS A 13 5.99 14.10 -4.66
C LYS A 13 6.95 13.37 -3.74
N LEU A 14 8.25 13.35 -4.06
CA LEU A 14 9.28 12.75 -3.22
C LEU A 14 9.29 13.38 -1.82
N PHE A 15 9.15 14.70 -1.71
CA PHE A 15 9.15 15.41 -0.42
C PHE A 15 7.81 15.42 0.31
N GLN A 16 6.77 14.80 -0.26
CA GLN A 16 5.48 14.56 0.41
C GLN A 16 5.44 13.21 1.14
N ILE A 17 6.35 12.29 0.83
CA ILE A 17 6.32 10.94 1.44
C ILE A 17 6.77 10.99 2.90
N PRO A 18 6.27 10.08 3.76
CA PRO A 18 6.63 10.06 5.18
C PRO A 18 8.14 10.02 5.47
N LEU A 19 8.95 9.44 4.59
CA LEU A 19 10.39 9.34 4.77
C LEU A 19 11.10 10.70 4.64
N PHE A 20 10.65 11.56 3.72
CA PHE A 20 11.32 12.82 3.36
C PHE A 20 10.44 14.07 3.57
N ARG A 21 9.28 13.93 4.21
CA ARG A 21 8.44 15.05 4.61
C ARG A 21 9.09 15.84 5.75
N ASP A 22 8.67 17.10 5.87
CA ASP A 22 9.05 18.03 6.95
C ASP A 22 10.57 18.30 7.05
N LEU A 23 11.32 18.02 5.98
CA LEU A 23 12.74 18.35 5.89
C LEU A 23 12.95 19.83 5.54
N PRO A 24 13.92 20.51 6.18
CA PRO A 24 14.38 21.84 5.76
C PRO A 24 14.84 21.88 4.30
N LEU A 25 14.71 23.04 3.64
CA LEU A 25 15.02 23.19 2.20
C LEU A 25 16.46 22.78 1.86
N ASN A 26 17.42 23.19 2.67
CA ASN A 26 18.84 22.83 2.52
C ASN A 26 19.08 21.32 2.61
N ILE A 27 18.31 20.61 3.44
CA ILE A 27 18.38 19.15 3.55
C ILE A 27 17.75 18.50 2.31
N LYS A 28 16.62 19.03 1.83
CA LYS A 28 15.97 18.53 0.60
C LYS A 28 16.89 18.61 -0.62
N GLU A 29 17.58 19.74 -0.79
CA GLU A 29 18.55 19.93 -1.88
C GLU A 29 19.73 18.97 -1.74
N SER A 30 20.36 18.93 -0.57
CA SER A 30 21.50 18.04 -0.30
C SER A 30 21.13 16.56 -0.42
N LEU A 31 19.89 16.18 -0.13
CA LEU A 31 19.42 14.81 -0.21
C LEU A 31 19.41 14.28 -1.64
N LEU A 32 19.00 15.10 -2.62
CA LEU A 32 19.03 14.72 -4.03
C LEU A 32 20.46 14.55 -4.56
N GLU A 33 21.42 15.28 -4.01
CA GLU A 33 22.84 15.12 -4.35
C GLU A 33 23.46 13.88 -3.71
N LYS A 34 23.03 13.53 -2.49
CA LYS A 34 23.58 12.41 -1.70
C LYS A 34 22.97 11.07 -2.05
N LEU A 35 21.72 11.03 -2.53
CA LEU A 35 21.09 9.80 -2.98
C LEU A 35 21.61 9.42 -4.36
N ASP A 36 22.13 8.19 -4.45
CA ASP A 36 22.43 7.57 -5.73
C ASP A 36 21.17 6.84 -6.21
N PHE A 37 20.42 7.49 -7.10
CA PHE A 37 19.12 7.01 -7.56
C PHE A 37 18.96 7.02 -9.08
N VAL A 38 18.02 6.20 -9.55
CA VAL A 38 17.57 6.16 -10.93
C VAL A 38 16.04 6.19 -10.96
N ILE A 39 15.45 6.93 -11.91
CA ILE A 39 14.02 6.96 -12.14
C ILE A 39 13.65 6.03 -13.29
N TYR A 40 12.60 5.24 -13.09
CA TYR A 40 12.07 4.31 -14.06
C TYR A 40 10.59 4.60 -14.32
N ALA A 41 10.21 4.61 -15.61
CA ALA A 41 8.84 4.44 -16.04
C ALA A 41 8.54 2.94 -16.19
N ALA A 42 7.43 2.50 -15.59
CA ALA A 42 6.89 1.16 -15.71
C ALA A 42 5.51 1.25 -16.37
N ASN A 43 5.29 0.45 -17.41
CA ASN A 43 3.99 0.41 -18.08
C ASN A 43 3.01 -0.43 -17.25
N LYS A 44 1.71 -0.21 -17.45
CA LYS A 44 0.67 -1.09 -16.89
C LYS A 44 0.98 -2.58 -17.14
N LYS A 45 0.80 -3.40 -16.09
CA LYS A 45 1.12 -4.85 -15.97
C LYS A 45 2.61 -5.20 -15.86
N GLU A 46 3.51 -4.23 -15.87
CA GLU A 46 4.94 -4.50 -15.72
C GLU A 46 5.29 -4.83 -14.26
N ILE A 47 6.10 -5.88 -14.06
CA ILE A 47 6.62 -6.24 -12.74
C ILE A 47 7.80 -5.30 -12.42
N VAL A 48 7.67 -4.54 -11.34
CA VAL A 48 8.70 -3.61 -10.87
C VAL A 48 9.78 -4.37 -10.10
N VAL A 49 9.35 -5.28 -9.22
CA VAL A 49 10.22 -6.08 -8.34
C VAL A 49 9.56 -7.42 -8.05
N THR A 50 10.35 -8.48 -7.89
CA THR A 50 9.86 -9.85 -7.64
C THR A 50 10.20 -10.31 -6.23
N GLN A 51 9.28 -11.06 -5.60
CA GLN A 51 9.51 -11.71 -4.31
C GLN A 51 10.79 -12.56 -4.32
N GLY A 52 11.51 -12.57 -3.20
CA GLY A 52 12.71 -13.38 -3.01
C GLY A 52 13.98 -12.80 -3.66
N THR A 53 13.87 -11.75 -4.46
CA THR A 53 15.05 -11.06 -5.01
C THR A 53 15.75 -10.20 -3.96
N PRO A 54 17.07 -9.92 -4.11
CA PRO A 54 17.81 -9.12 -3.12
C PRO A 54 17.28 -7.68 -2.96
N CYS A 55 17.06 -7.26 -1.71
CA CYS A 55 16.59 -5.91 -1.36
C CYS A 55 17.76 -4.92 -1.22
N ASN A 56 18.37 -4.54 -2.34
CA ASN A 56 19.55 -3.65 -2.35
C ASN A 56 19.22 -2.18 -2.67
N LYS A 57 17.93 -1.82 -2.73
CA LYS A 57 17.48 -0.49 -3.12
C LYS A 57 16.29 -0.03 -2.28
N LEU A 58 16.27 1.25 -1.95
CA LEU A 58 15.05 1.94 -1.53
C LEU A 58 14.16 2.12 -2.76
N PHE A 59 12.88 1.80 -2.62
CA PHE A 59 11.89 2.00 -3.67
C PHE A 59 10.86 3.05 -3.26
N VAL A 60 10.60 4.00 -4.15
CA VAL A 60 9.56 5.02 -3.99
C VAL A 60 8.69 5.01 -5.24
N LEU A 61 7.40 4.76 -5.05
CA LEU A 61 6.39 4.98 -6.08
C LEU A 61 6.06 6.46 -6.10
N LEU A 62 6.49 7.16 -7.15
CA LEU A 62 6.25 8.59 -7.34
C LEU A 62 4.91 8.84 -8.03
N GLU A 63 4.54 8.00 -8.99
CA GLU A 63 3.27 8.09 -9.73
C GLU A 63 2.69 6.71 -9.99
N GLY A 64 1.37 6.64 -10.10
CA GLY A 64 0.64 5.42 -10.45
C GLY A 64 0.20 4.58 -9.26
N LYS A 65 -0.02 3.29 -9.53
CA LYS A 65 -0.56 2.33 -8.57
C LYS A 65 0.06 0.96 -8.78
N LEU A 66 0.53 0.34 -7.69
CA LEU A 66 1.05 -1.02 -7.70
C LEU A 66 0.10 -1.98 -6.98
N ARG A 67 0.09 -3.23 -7.45
CA ARG A 67 -0.46 -4.40 -6.75
C ARG A 67 0.70 -5.16 -6.11
N THR A 68 0.54 -5.52 -4.86
CA THR A 68 1.51 -6.33 -4.11
C THR A 68 0.95 -7.72 -3.92
N ASP A 69 1.68 -8.73 -4.40
CA ASP A 69 1.31 -10.14 -4.30
C ASP A 69 2.43 -10.93 -3.63
N ILE A 70 2.07 -11.92 -2.83
CA ILE A 70 3.01 -12.94 -2.35
C ILE A 70 2.68 -14.29 -2.96
N ILE A 71 3.70 -15.12 -3.14
CA ILE A 71 3.57 -16.54 -3.42
C ILE A 71 3.62 -17.27 -2.08
N ASP A 72 2.57 -18.03 -1.75
CA ASP A 72 2.50 -18.85 -0.55
C ASP A 72 3.33 -20.15 -0.69
N GLY A 73 3.40 -20.95 0.38
CA GLY A 73 4.16 -22.20 0.39
C GLY A 73 3.64 -23.28 -0.57
N LEU A 74 2.45 -23.10 -1.16
CA LEU A 74 1.84 -23.99 -2.14
C LEU A 74 1.94 -23.44 -3.57
N GLY A 75 2.54 -22.26 -3.76
CA GLY A 75 2.69 -21.62 -5.06
C GLY A 75 1.51 -20.75 -5.48
N ASN A 76 0.54 -20.49 -4.60
CA ASN A 76 -0.59 -19.61 -4.93
C ASN A 76 -0.20 -18.14 -4.80
N GLU A 77 -0.65 -17.32 -5.76
CA GLU A 77 -0.58 -15.87 -5.64
C GLU A 77 -1.65 -15.36 -4.66
N VAL A 78 -1.22 -14.58 -3.69
CA VAL A 78 -2.08 -13.96 -2.67
C VAL A 78 -1.87 -12.45 -2.68
N MET A 79 -2.91 -11.71 -3.08
CA MET A 79 -2.90 -10.24 -3.06
C MET A 79 -2.81 -9.73 -1.62
N ILE A 80 -1.85 -8.86 -1.33
CA ILE A 80 -1.63 -8.25 -0.01
C ILE A 80 -2.27 -6.88 0.10
N GLU A 81 -1.88 -5.96 -0.79
CA GLU A 81 -2.36 -4.58 -0.78
C GLU A 81 -2.21 -3.92 -2.15
N TYR A 82 -2.86 -2.75 -2.29
CA TYR A 82 -2.52 -1.77 -3.30
C TYR A 82 -1.67 -0.66 -2.72
N ILE A 83 -0.64 -0.28 -3.47
CA ILE A 83 0.23 0.86 -3.14
C ILE A 83 -0.14 1.99 -4.09
N ILE A 84 -0.53 3.12 -3.54
CA ILE A 84 -0.92 4.32 -4.28
C ILE A 84 0.17 5.37 -4.07
N ALA A 85 0.56 6.04 -5.14
CA ALA A 85 1.56 7.10 -5.10
C ALA A 85 1.05 8.36 -4.35
N PRO A 86 1.95 9.16 -3.74
CA PRO A 86 3.37 8.89 -3.56
C PRO A 86 3.64 8.09 -2.28
N ARG A 87 4.39 6.98 -2.36
CA ARG A 87 4.63 6.09 -1.20
C ARG A 87 5.94 5.30 -1.35
N THR A 88 6.68 5.15 -0.26
CA THR A 88 7.77 4.17 -0.19
C THR A 88 7.23 2.76 0.03
N PHE A 89 7.89 1.76 -0.56
CA PHE A 89 7.49 0.37 -0.39
C PHE A 89 8.70 -0.53 -0.17
N ALA A 90 8.45 -1.69 0.45
CA ALA A 90 9.49 -2.59 0.97
C ALA A 90 10.54 -1.91 1.89
N THR A 91 10.29 -0.68 2.35
CA THR A 91 11.25 0.15 3.11
C THR A 91 11.81 -0.53 4.35
N PRO A 92 11.01 -1.23 5.18
CA PRO A 92 11.53 -1.93 6.36
C PRO A 92 12.47 -3.09 6.01
N HIS A 93 12.41 -3.62 4.79
CA HIS A 93 13.24 -4.74 4.34
C HIS A 93 14.62 -4.30 3.84
N LEU A 94 14.84 -3.01 3.60
CA LEU A 94 16.10 -2.48 3.05
C LEU A 94 17.32 -2.84 3.90
N PHE A 95 17.16 -2.86 5.22
CA PHE A 95 18.22 -3.19 6.19
C PHE A 95 17.98 -4.50 6.95
N ASN A 96 17.08 -5.36 6.46
CA ASN A 96 16.85 -6.68 7.05
C ASN A 96 18.05 -7.61 6.78
N SER A 97 18.43 -8.43 7.76
CA SER A 97 19.52 -9.41 7.66
C SER A 97 19.29 -10.43 6.55
N ASN A 98 18.05 -10.82 6.29
CA ASN A 98 17.72 -11.78 5.23
C ASN A 98 17.80 -11.17 3.82
N ASN A 99 17.90 -9.85 3.71
CA ASN A 99 18.12 -9.07 2.48
C ASN A 99 17.26 -9.48 1.26
N THR A 100 16.06 -10.01 1.47
CA THR A 100 15.14 -10.41 0.41
C THR A 100 13.87 -9.58 0.41
N LEU A 101 13.33 -9.36 -0.78
CA LEU A 101 12.06 -8.68 -0.96
C LEU A 101 10.89 -9.61 -0.61
N PRO A 102 9.91 -9.12 0.17
CA PRO A 102 8.87 -9.97 0.74
C PRO A 102 7.77 -10.35 -0.26
N ALA A 103 7.67 -9.62 -1.37
CA ALA A 103 6.54 -9.67 -2.28
C ALA A 103 6.95 -9.25 -3.70
N THR A 104 6.09 -9.59 -4.66
CA THR A 104 6.15 -9.10 -6.03
C THR A 104 5.28 -7.85 -6.16
N PHE A 105 5.78 -6.84 -6.85
CA PHE A 105 5.11 -5.56 -7.05
C PHE A 105 4.88 -5.31 -8.54
N THR A 106 3.61 -5.23 -8.95
CA THR A 106 3.20 -5.13 -10.35
C THR A 106 2.43 -3.83 -10.59
N ALA A 107 2.77 -3.10 -11.65
CA ALA A 107 2.08 -1.86 -12.02
C ALA A 107 0.65 -2.15 -12.51
N LEU A 108 -0.35 -1.47 -11.93
CA LEU A 108 -1.76 -1.55 -12.36
C LEU A 108 -2.13 -0.50 -13.40
N GLU A 109 -1.31 0.54 -13.52
CA GLU A 109 -1.36 1.65 -14.46
C GLU A 109 0.06 2.14 -14.72
N ASP A 110 0.25 3.01 -15.70
CA ASP A 110 1.56 3.58 -15.98
C ASP A 110 2.08 4.31 -14.73
N SER A 111 3.29 3.94 -14.31
CA SER A 111 3.83 4.28 -13.00
C SER A 111 5.26 4.80 -13.10
N VAL A 112 5.64 5.64 -12.15
CA VAL A 112 7.01 6.19 -12.03
C VAL A 112 7.60 5.76 -10.71
N ILE A 113 8.79 5.15 -10.76
CA ILE A 113 9.47 4.58 -9.60
C ILE A 113 10.87 5.19 -9.47
N LEU A 114 11.19 5.72 -8.30
CA LEU A 114 12.56 6.04 -7.90
C LEU A 114 13.18 4.83 -7.19
N MET A 115 14.38 4.47 -7.61
CA MET A 115 15.19 3.44 -6.97
C MET A 115 16.51 4.02 -6.51
N ALA A 116 16.75 4.11 -5.20
CA ALA A 116 18.01 4.59 -4.63
C ALA A 116 18.82 3.43 -4.04
N THR A 117 20.14 3.47 -4.11
CA THR A 117 20.99 2.39 -3.57
C THR A 117 20.89 2.31 -2.04
N LYS A 118 21.02 1.09 -1.51
CA LYS A 118 21.03 0.85 -0.05
C LYS A 118 22.08 1.69 0.67
N ASP A 119 23.29 1.78 0.10
CA ASP A 119 24.41 2.49 0.74
C ASP A 119 24.20 4.01 0.78
N SER A 120 23.74 4.61 -0.33
CA SER A 120 23.42 6.05 -0.34
C SER A 120 22.23 6.37 0.57
N THR A 121 21.22 5.50 0.59
CA THR A 121 20.07 5.63 1.49
C THR A 121 20.50 5.54 2.96
N PHE A 122 21.36 4.58 3.30
CA PHE A 122 21.91 4.44 4.65
C PHE A 122 22.66 5.69 5.06
N LYS A 123 23.54 6.21 4.20
CA LYS A 123 24.30 7.44 4.45
C LYS A 123 23.39 8.64 4.74
N VAL A 124 22.33 8.83 3.94
CA VAL A 124 21.37 9.92 4.15
C VAL A 124 20.63 9.75 5.48
N ILE A 125 20.15 8.54 5.78
CA ILE A 125 19.47 8.22 7.04
C ILE A 125 20.40 8.46 8.24
N SER A 126 21.67 8.06 8.16
CA SER A 126 22.62 8.19 9.28
C SER A 126 23.11 9.61 9.52
N GLN A 127 23.03 10.50 8.51
CA GLN A 127 23.55 11.86 8.60
C GLN A 127 22.50 12.89 9.03
N ASP A 128 21.21 12.58 8.88
CA ASP A 128 20.13 13.51 9.20
C ASP A 128 19.18 12.91 10.27
N PRO A 129 19.13 13.49 11.48
CA PRO A 129 18.28 13.00 12.56
C PRO A 129 16.78 12.96 12.22
N GLN A 130 16.29 13.88 11.38
CA GLN A 130 14.88 13.91 10.99
C GLN A 130 14.56 12.78 10.01
N VAL A 131 15.44 12.53 9.04
CA VAL A 131 15.30 11.38 8.13
C VAL A 131 15.39 10.07 8.89
N LEU A 132 16.31 9.94 9.86
CA LEU A 132 16.41 8.79 10.74
C LEU A 132 15.11 8.57 11.52
N HIS A 133 14.60 9.62 12.17
CA HIS A 133 13.36 9.56 12.92
C HIS A 133 12.19 9.13 12.03
N ASN A 134 12.06 9.73 10.84
CA ASN A 134 11.03 9.36 9.86
C ASN A 134 11.14 7.88 9.44
N PHE A 135 12.36 7.40 9.18
CA PHE A 135 12.62 6.00 8.86
C PHE A 135 12.20 5.08 10.01
N LEU A 136 12.54 5.41 11.27
CA LEU A 136 12.15 4.64 12.45
C LEU A 136 10.62 4.58 12.61
N CYS A 137 9.92 5.68 12.37
CA CYS A 137 8.45 5.68 12.36
C CYS A 137 7.88 4.76 11.29
N ILE A 138 8.45 4.74 10.07
CA ILE A 138 8.01 3.85 8.99
C ILE A 138 8.29 2.39 9.35
N ALA A 139 9.49 2.10 9.85
CA ALA A 139 9.90 0.76 10.24
C ALA A 139 9.06 0.21 11.41
N GLY A 140 8.76 1.04 12.42
CA GLY A 140 7.89 0.67 13.54
C GLY A 140 6.43 0.40 13.12
N ASN A 141 5.98 1.03 12.04
CA ASN A 141 4.63 0.89 11.49
C ASN A 141 4.51 -0.17 10.39
N CYS A 142 5.57 -0.95 10.12
CA CYS A 142 5.63 -1.89 8.99
C CYS A 142 4.55 -2.98 9.01
N ASN A 143 4.04 -3.33 10.19
CA ASN A 143 3.05 -4.38 10.36
C ASN A 143 1.60 -3.88 10.24
N ILE A 144 1.36 -2.58 10.09
CA ILE A 144 -0.01 -2.03 10.05
C ILE A 144 -0.82 -2.65 8.92
N CYS A 145 -0.25 -2.80 7.72
CA CYS A 145 -0.95 -3.37 6.56
C CYS A 145 -1.28 -4.85 6.77
N THR A 146 -0.38 -5.60 7.42
CA THR A 146 -0.61 -7.00 7.79
C THR A 146 -1.73 -7.10 8.82
N VAL A 147 -1.69 -6.28 9.86
CA VAL A 147 -2.70 -6.26 10.94
C VAL A 147 -4.07 -5.84 10.39
N SER A 148 -4.13 -4.82 9.53
CA SER A 148 -5.39 -4.34 8.95
C SER A 148 -6.06 -5.39 8.07
N ARG A 149 -5.31 -6.25 7.38
CA ARG A 149 -5.86 -7.37 6.60
C ARG A 149 -6.21 -8.58 7.46
N LEU A 150 -5.43 -8.85 8.52
CA LEU A 150 -5.72 -9.93 9.47
C LEU A 150 -7.04 -9.72 10.21
N LYS A 151 -7.40 -8.46 10.51
CA LYS A 151 -8.66 -8.13 11.19
C LYS A 151 -9.89 -8.67 10.45
N PRO A 152 -10.17 -8.32 9.17
CA PRO A 152 -11.20 -8.97 8.39
C PRO A 152 -11.00 -10.49 8.33
N LEU A 153 -9.80 -10.98 7.99
CA LEU A 153 -9.58 -12.41 7.75
C LEU A 153 -9.79 -13.30 8.99
N SER A 154 -9.68 -12.74 10.20
CA SER A 154 -9.96 -13.45 11.45
C SER A 154 -11.45 -13.71 11.69
N ARG A 155 -12.34 -13.08 10.90
CA ARG A 155 -13.80 -13.26 11.02
C ARG A 155 -14.30 -14.48 10.26
N LYS A 156 -15.36 -15.10 10.78
CA LYS A 156 -15.87 -16.40 10.31
C LYS A 156 -16.75 -16.25 9.07
N THR A 157 -17.60 -15.24 9.05
CA THR A 157 -18.63 -15.06 8.01
C THR A 157 -18.27 -13.96 7.02
N VAL A 158 -18.75 -14.09 5.78
CA VAL A 158 -18.58 -13.07 4.72
C VAL A 158 -19.05 -11.69 5.21
N ARG A 159 -20.16 -11.65 5.94
CA ARG A 159 -20.74 -10.43 6.51
C ARG A 159 -19.78 -9.76 7.49
N GLU A 160 -19.30 -10.47 8.49
CA GLU A 160 -18.35 -9.93 9.47
C GLU A 160 -17.08 -9.43 8.80
N ARG A 161 -16.51 -10.20 7.85
CA ARG A 161 -15.32 -9.79 7.10
C ARG A 161 -15.54 -8.47 6.36
N PHE A 162 -16.68 -8.35 5.69
CA PHE A 162 -17.03 -7.15 4.94
C PHE A 162 -17.27 -5.95 5.86
N ILE A 163 -17.96 -6.13 6.99
CA ILE A 163 -18.20 -5.05 7.95
C ILE A 163 -16.88 -4.55 8.55
N VAL A 164 -16.01 -5.45 9.02
CA VAL A 164 -14.69 -5.06 9.54
C VAL A 164 -13.89 -4.30 8.46
N TYR A 165 -13.94 -4.76 7.21
CA TYR A 165 -13.32 -4.04 6.10
C TYR A 165 -13.85 -2.60 5.96
N LEU A 166 -15.17 -2.39 5.99
CA LEU A 166 -15.75 -1.05 5.91
C LEU A 166 -15.29 -0.16 7.06
N TYR A 167 -15.23 -0.68 8.28
CA TYR A 167 -14.83 0.10 9.45
C TYR A 167 -13.34 0.44 9.47
N GLU A 168 -12.48 -0.41 8.90
CA GLU A 168 -11.05 -0.11 8.75
C GLU A 168 -10.79 0.90 7.63
N HIS A 169 -11.70 1.05 6.65
CA HIS A 169 -11.53 1.94 5.49
C HIS A 169 -12.41 3.20 5.53
N LYS A 170 -13.33 3.33 6.50
CA LYS A 170 -14.13 4.54 6.67
C LYS A 170 -13.28 5.66 7.24
N LYS A 171 -13.51 6.90 6.77
CA LYS A 171 -12.97 8.08 7.44
C LYS A 171 -13.58 8.20 8.84
N LYS A 172 -12.84 8.82 9.76
CA LYS A 172 -13.35 9.12 11.10
C LYS A 172 -14.67 9.89 10.97
N ASP A 173 -15.69 9.43 11.70
CA ASP A 173 -17.06 9.99 11.70
C ASP A 173 -17.82 10.02 10.36
N SER A 174 -17.29 9.37 9.30
CA SER A 174 -18.02 9.17 8.04
C SER A 174 -18.84 7.88 8.07
N LEU A 175 -20.06 7.95 7.54
CA LEU A 175 -20.89 6.79 7.20
C LEU A 175 -20.72 6.36 5.74
N VAL A 176 -19.97 7.13 4.95
CA VAL A 176 -19.65 6.80 3.57
C VAL A 176 -18.24 6.23 3.49
N VAL A 177 -18.10 5.12 2.77
CA VAL A 177 -16.85 4.40 2.53
C VAL A 177 -16.66 4.25 1.03
N ASP A 178 -15.57 4.81 0.51
CA ASP A 178 -15.15 4.59 -0.87
C ASP A 178 -14.22 3.38 -0.94
N ILE A 179 -14.70 2.28 -1.51
CA ILE A 179 -13.90 1.08 -1.69
C ILE A 179 -12.88 1.29 -2.81
N MET A 180 -11.60 1.06 -2.50
CA MET A 180 -10.54 1.12 -3.50
C MET A 180 -10.54 -0.08 -4.48
N HIS A 181 -11.15 -1.18 -4.06
CA HIS A 181 -11.20 -2.46 -4.77
C HIS A 181 -12.40 -2.52 -5.74
N THR A 182 -12.22 -3.17 -6.88
CA THR A 182 -13.37 -3.73 -7.61
C THR A 182 -14.00 -4.88 -6.80
N GLN A 183 -15.22 -5.29 -7.10
CA GLN A 183 -15.88 -6.36 -6.36
C GLN A 183 -15.10 -7.69 -6.41
N SER A 184 -14.45 -8.01 -7.54
CA SER A 184 -13.58 -9.18 -7.65
C SER A 184 -12.35 -9.07 -6.74
N GLN A 185 -11.69 -7.90 -6.75
CA GLN A 185 -10.53 -7.64 -5.91
C GLN A 185 -10.89 -7.63 -4.42
N LEU A 186 -12.09 -7.18 -4.06
CA LEU A 186 -12.58 -7.20 -2.69
C LEU A 186 -12.85 -8.63 -2.22
N ALA A 187 -13.40 -9.48 -3.10
CA ALA A 187 -13.60 -10.90 -2.79
C ALA A 187 -12.27 -11.60 -2.51
N GLU A 188 -11.27 -11.36 -3.36
CA GLU A 188 -9.89 -11.83 -3.17
C GLU A 188 -9.27 -11.30 -1.87
N TYR A 189 -9.42 -10.00 -1.60
CA TYR A 189 -8.93 -9.36 -0.38
C TYR A 189 -9.50 -10.00 0.90
N LEU A 190 -10.82 -10.26 0.91
CA LEU A 190 -11.55 -10.88 2.02
C LEU A 190 -11.45 -12.41 2.06
N ASN A 191 -10.71 -13.01 1.12
CA ASN A 191 -10.57 -14.45 0.95
C ASN A 191 -11.93 -15.18 0.88
N VAL A 192 -12.81 -14.71 -0.01
CA VAL A 192 -14.14 -15.28 -0.28
C VAL A 192 -14.37 -15.35 -1.79
N SER A 193 -15.32 -16.16 -2.23
CA SER A 193 -15.69 -16.17 -3.65
C SER A 193 -16.48 -14.90 -4.02
N ARG A 194 -16.26 -14.39 -5.24
CA ARG A 194 -17.00 -13.23 -5.77
C ARG A 194 -18.53 -13.42 -5.70
N PRO A 195 -19.11 -14.59 -6.04
CA PRO A 195 -20.54 -14.83 -5.89
C PRO A 195 -21.01 -14.77 -4.43
N ALA A 196 -20.24 -15.30 -3.48
CA ALA A 196 -20.59 -15.26 -2.07
C ALA A 196 -20.60 -13.83 -1.54
N LEU A 197 -19.57 -13.03 -1.87
CA LEU A 197 -19.52 -11.61 -1.51
C LEU A 197 -20.70 -10.83 -2.10
N SER A 198 -20.96 -11.01 -3.40
CA SER A 198 -22.06 -10.31 -4.07
C SER A 198 -23.42 -10.68 -3.46
N LYS A 199 -23.65 -11.96 -3.16
CA LYS A 199 -24.87 -12.44 -2.51
C LYS A 199 -25.04 -11.79 -1.14
N GLU A 200 -23.97 -11.71 -0.35
CA GLU A 200 -24.04 -11.14 1.00
C GLU A 200 -24.26 -9.63 0.99
N ILE A 201 -23.58 -8.88 0.12
CA ILE A 201 -23.80 -7.43 -0.06
C ILE A 201 -25.27 -7.16 -0.45
N ASN A 202 -25.81 -7.89 -1.42
CA ASN A 202 -27.21 -7.75 -1.84
C ASN A 202 -28.18 -8.05 -0.69
N LYS A 203 -27.86 -9.02 0.17
CA LYS A 203 -28.66 -9.33 1.35
C LYS A 203 -28.63 -8.17 2.35
N MET A 204 -27.45 -7.61 2.64
CA MET A 204 -27.31 -6.46 3.54
C MET A 204 -28.02 -5.20 3.02
N MET A 205 -28.05 -4.98 1.70
CA MET A 205 -28.83 -3.89 1.10
C MET A 205 -30.34 -4.09 1.27
N LYS A 206 -30.84 -5.32 1.08
CA LYS A 206 -32.25 -5.66 1.31
C LYS A 206 -32.67 -5.53 2.78
N GLU A 207 -31.75 -5.78 3.70
CA GLU A 207 -31.95 -5.58 5.13
C GLU A 207 -31.88 -4.09 5.56
N GLY A 208 -31.57 -3.18 4.63
CA GLY A 208 -31.44 -1.75 4.93
C GLY A 208 -30.20 -1.40 5.76
N LEU A 209 -29.17 -2.26 5.78
CA LEU A 209 -27.95 -2.02 6.55
C LEU A 209 -26.97 -1.09 5.82
N VAL A 210 -26.91 -1.21 4.49
CA VAL A 210 -26.01 -0.44 3.63
C VAL A 210 -26.67 -0.12 2.29
N ILE A 211 -26.19 0.91 1.61
CA ILE A 211 -26.43 1.17 0.18
C ILE A 211 -25.09 1.10 -0.53
N MET A 212 -25.07 0.53 -1.75
CA MET A 212 -23.85 0.46 -2.56
C MET A 212 -24.08 0.98 -3.97
N GLU A 213 -23.29 1.98 -4.37
CA GLU A 213 -23.30 2.62 -5.68
C GLU A 213 -21.90 2.54 -6.30
N GLY A 214 -21.69 1.53 -7.14
CA GLY A 214 -20.37 1.26 -7.72
C GLY A 214 -19.33 0.94 -6.65
N LYS A 215 -18.45 1.90 -6.33
CA LYS A 215 -17.42 1.77 -5.29
C LYS A 215 -17.77 2.52 -3.99
N ARG A 216 -18.84 3.32 -3.99
CA ARG A 216 -19.28 4.08 -2.82
C ARG A 216 -20.26 3.23 -2.01
N ILE A 217 -20.02 3.09 -0.72
CA ILE A 217 -20.93 2.43 0.22
C ILE A 217 -21.36 3.42 1.29
N GLU A 218 -22.66 3.45 1.57
CA GLU A 218 -23.25 4.22 2.65
C GLU A 218 -23.77 3.29 3.73
N ILE A 219 -23.34 3.51 4.97
CA ILE A 219 -23.78 2.76 6.16
C ILE A 219 -25.07 3.41 6.67
N LEU A 220 -26.17 2.66 6.64
CA LEU A 220 -27.48 3.13 7.08
C LEU A 220 -27.76 2.82 8.56
N ASP A 221 -27.36 1.63 9.03
CA ASP A 221 -27.57 1.20 10.41
C ASP A 221 -26.24 0.90 11.11
N LYS A 222 -25.63 1.94 11.65
CA LYS A 222 -24.38 1.85 12.39
C LYS A 222 -24.49 0.91 13.59
N THR A 223 -25.57 1.02 14.37
CA THR A 223 -25.76 0.28 15.62
C THR A 223 -25.84 -1.22 15.39
N THR A 224 -26.49 -1.66 14.32
CA THR A 224 -26.52 -3.08 13.96
C THR A 224 -25.17 -3.56 13.43
N LEU A 225 -24.48 -2.76 12.60
CA LEU A 225 -23.18 -3.16 12.06
C LEU A 225 -22.08 -3.27 13.14
N GLU A 226 -22.10 -2.40 14.16
CA GLU A 226 -21.12 -2.43 15.26
C GLU A 226 -21.17 -3.73 16.08
N LYS A 227 -22.27 -4.48 16.05
CA LYS A 227 -22.39 -5.80 16.71
C LYS A 227 -21.52 -6.89 16.07
N TYR A 228 -20.98 -6.64 14.88
CA TYR A 228 -20.14 -7.58 14.13
C TYR A 228 -18.64 -7.29 14.25
N LEU A 229 -18.24 -6.21 14.96
CA LEU A 229 -16.85 -5.83 15.18
C LEU A 229 -16.26 -6.57 16.39
#